data_AF-A0A2A4VMN5-F1
#
_entry.id   AF-A0A2A4VMN5-F1
#
_cell.length_a   1.000
_cell.length_b   1.000
_cell.length_c   1.000
_cell.angle_alpha   90.00
_cell.angle_beta   90.00
_cell.angle_gamma   90.00
#
_symmetry.space_group_name_H-M   'P 1'
#
loop_
_entity.id
_entity.type
_entity.pdbx_description
1 polymer ?
#
loop_
_entity_poly.entity_id
_entity_poly.type
_entity_poly.pdbx_seq_one_letter_code
_entity_poly.pdbx_strand_id
1 'polypeptide(L)'
;MLIVERWIMAVLRHETFYTLTHLNQRISELLIRLNSKAFQKLPGNRSSEYHAHELPAMRPLPLLAYQYTYIKKVKVNVDYHIEVKKHYYSVPYGLLKRQIEAHVSEKMVKLYYQNQCVAQHLRSERLGGYSTQVEHMPKAHQEYAKWSPERLKQWANKLGENVLQWVEYKLDSKANPQQSYKVCFGLLSLNKTYPKERLNAACQRALDTGGYRLENIKIILKKNLDQEVHEPEQACLLTGLKHDNVRGQGYYH
;
A
#
# COMPACT_ATOMS: atom_id res chain seq x y z
N MET A 1 36.76 -28.22 -5.55
CA MET A 1 35.96 -28.24 -4.30
C MET A 1 36.71 -28.80 -3.08
N LEU A 2 37.61 -29.78 -3.25
CA LEU A 2 38.19 -30.58 -2.13
C LEU A 2 39.19 -29.89 -1.17
N ILE A 3 39.74 -28.72 -1.49
CA ILE A 3 40.82 -28.13 -0.67
C ILE A 3 40.29 -27.50 0.62
N VAL A 4 39.24 -26.68 0.52
CA VAL A 4 38.67 -26.00 1.69
C VAL A 4 38.03 -27.01 2.64
N GLU A 5 37.30 -27.99 2.08
CA GLU A 5 36.69 -29.08 2.86
C GLU A 5 37.73 -29.86 3.68
N ARG A 6 38.86 -30.25 3.06
CA ARG A 6 39.90 -31.02 3.75
C ARG A 6 40.67 -30.22 4.80
N TRP A 7 40.94 -28.94 4.54
CA TRP A 7 41.82 -28.15 5.42
C TRP A 7 41.08 -27.33 6.46
N ILE A 8 39.78 -27.12 6.28
CA ILE A 8 38.93 -26.38 7.21
C ILE A 8 37.88 -27.33 7.82
N MET A 9 36.92 -27.81 7.01
CA MET A 9 35.79 -28.59 7.53
C MET A 9 36.22 -29.88 8.24
N ALA A 10 37.18 -30.61 7.67
CA ALA A 10 37.69 -31.84 8.27
C ALA A 10 38.45 -31.64 9.59
N VAL A 11 39.00 -30.44 9.84
CA VAL A 11 39.63 -30.09 11.12
C VAL A 11 38.54 -29.74 12.13
N LEU A 12 37.56 -28.93 11.72
CA LEU A 12 36.47 -28.47 12.58
C LEU A 12 35.54 -29.59 13.06
N ARG A 13 35.43 -30.72 12.34
CA ARG A 13 34.49 -31.82 12.68
C ARG A 13 34.73 -32.46 14.06
N HIS A 14 35.90 -32.24 14.66
CA HIS A 14 36.25 -32.74 15.99
C HIS A 14 36.19 -31.66 17.08
N GLU A 15 35.80 -30.44 16.72
CA GLU A 15 35.71 -29.29 17.61
C GLU A 15 34.23 -28.94 17.84
N THR A 16 33.86 -28.65 19.09
CA THR A 16 32.51 -28.19 19.45
C THR A 16 32.49 -26.68 19.66
N PHE A 17 31.53 -25.98 19.05
CA PHE A 17 31.40 -24.53 19.12
C PHE A 17 30.10 -24.13 19.81
N TYR A 18 30.19 -23.21 20.78
CA TYR A 18 29.03 -22.73 21.53
C TYR A 18 28.49 -21.38 21.03
N THR A 19 29.24 -20.69 20.17
CA THR A 19 28.84 -19.42 19.56
C THR A 19 29.30 -19.35 18.11
N LEU A 20 28.55 -18.61 17.28
CA LEU A 20 28.93 -18.36 15.88
C LEU A 20 30.25 -17.58 15.78
N THR A 21 30.51 -16.69 16.74
CA THR A 21 31.76 -15.92 16.81
C THR A 21 32.98 -16.82 16.96
N HIS A 22 32.92 -17.81 17.87
CA HIS A 22 34.02 -18.75 18.08
C HIS A 22 34.30 -19.61 16.83
N LEU A 23 33.23 -20.07 16.16
CA LEU A 23 33.36 -20.79 14.89
C LEU A 23 34.02 -19.93 13.81
N ASN A 24 33.56 -18.69 13.65
CA ASN A 24 34.11 -17.77 12.65
C ASN A 24 35.59 -17.44 12.92
N GLN A 25 35.97 -17.21 14.18
CA GLN A 25 37.36 -17.00 14.56
C GLN A 25 38.22 -18.21 14.17
N ARG A 26 37.75 -19.43 14.49
CA ARG A 26 38.46 -20.65 14.16
C ARG A 26 38.62 -20.88 12.65
N ILE A 27 37.56 -20.58 11.89
CA ILE A 27 37.62 -20.61 10.42
C ILE A 27 38.67 -19.61 9.90
N SER A 28 38.73 -18.40 10.44
CA SER A 28 39.71 -17.38 10.05
C SER A 28 41.16 -17.85 10.29
N GLU A 29 41.45 -18.49 11.42
CA GLU A 29 42.77 -19.07 11.69
C GLU A 29 43.14 -20.16 10.68
N LEU A 30 42.21 -21.08 10.39
CA LEU A 30 42.42 -22.17 9.43
C LEU A 30 42.57 -21.63 7.99
N LEU A 31 41.88 -20.55 7.64
CA LEU A 31 42.03 -19.85 6.36
C LEU A 31 43.44 -19.28 6.20
N ILE A 32 43.96 -18.60 7.23
CA ILE A 32 45.34 -18.09 7.21
C ILE A 32 46.31 -19.25 6.99
N ARG A 33 46.18 -20.34 7.77
CA ARG A 33 47.02 -21.53 7.62
C ARG A 33 46.94 -22.14 6.21
N LEU A 34 45.75 -22.24 5.64
CA LEU A 34 45.54 -22.77 4.29
C LEU A 34 46.19 -21.88 3.23
N ASN A 35 46.04 -20.56 3.37
CA ASN A 35 46.54 -19.60 2.39
C ASN A 35 48.07 -19.45 2.42
N SER A 36 48.69 -19.60 3.60
CA SER A 36 50.15 -19.58 3.76
C SER A 36 50.82 -20.91 3.39
N LYS A 37 50.05 -22.00 3.21
CA LYS A 37 50.61 -23.30 2.88
C LYS A 37 51.18 -23.34 1.45
N ALA A 38 52.43 -23.77 1.33
CA ALA A 38 53.11 -23.96 0.06
C ALA A 38 52.34 -24.88 -0.90
N PHE A 39 52.39 -24.59 -2.19
CA PHE A 39 51.85 -25.47 -3.20
C PHE A 39 52.67 -26.75 -3.34
N GLN A 40 52.04 -27.80 -3.88
CA GLN A 40 52.71 -29.08 -4.10
C GLN A 40 53.54 -29.11 -5.39
N LYS A 41 53.13 -28.36 -6.42
CA LYS A 41 53.71 -28.39 -7.76
C LYS A 41 54.19 -27.03 -8.28
N LEU A 42 53.94 -25.97 -7.51
CA LEU A 42 54.24 -24.59 -7.88
C LEU A 42 55.09 -23.94 -6.78
N PRO A 43 55.92 -22.94 -7.10
CA PRO A 43 56.58 -22.14 -6.09
C PRO A 43 55.57 -21.29 -5.31
N GLY A 44 55.90 -20.91 -4.08
CA GLY A 44 55.08 -20.02 -3.26
C GLY A 44 53.82 -20.68 -2.67
N ASN A 45 52.83 -19.86 -2.35
CA ASN A 45 51.55 -20.24 -1.75
C ASN A 45 50.40 -19.36 -2.27
N ARG A 46 49.17 -19.61 -1.81
CA ARG A 46 47.99 -18.86 -2.27
C ARG A 46 48.07 -17.38 -1.91
N SER A 47 48.66 -17.06 -0.76
CA SER A 47 48.83 -15.68 -0.33
C SER A 47 49.84 -14.93 -1.22
N SER A 48 50.96 -15.54 -1.61
CA SER A 48 51.92 -14.90 -2.50
C SER A 48 51.36 -14.68 -3.89
N GLU A 49 50.63 -15.66 -4.43
CA GLU A 49 49.95 -15.53 -5.73
C GLU A 49 48.89 -14.42 -5.72
N TYR A 50 48.09 -14.35 -4.66
CA TYR A 50 47.09 -13.29 -4.47
C TYR A 50 47.74 -11.90 -4.54
N HIS A 51 48.83 -11.67 -3.80
CA HIS A 51 49.50 -10.36 -3.78
C HIS A 51 50.19 -10.03 -5.10
N ALA A 52 50.79 -11.03 -5.77
CA ALA A 52 51.53 -10.82 -7.01
C ALA A 52 50.61 -10.57 -8.21
N HIS A 53 49.46 -11.24 -8.29
CA HIS A 53 48.64 -11.30 -9.50
C HIS A 53 47.21 -10.82 -9.32
N GLU A 54 46.53 -11.21 -8.23
CA GLU A 54 45.11 -10.87 -8.05
C GLU A 54 44.92 -9.46 -7.52
N LEU A 55 45.64 -9.08 -6.46
CA LEU A 55 45.51 -7.78 -5.78
C LEU A 55 45.70 -6.59 -6.75
N PRO A 56 46.69 -6.58 -7.67
CA PRO A 56 46.83 -5.50 -8.65
C PRO A 56 45.70 -5.45 -9.68
N ALA A 57 45.02 -6.57 -9.95
CA ALA A 57 43.90 -6.65 -10.89
C ALA A 57 42.54 -6.34 -10.24
N MET A 58 42.47 -6.24 -8.91
CA MET A 58 41.23 -5.96 -8.19
C MET A 58 40.81 -4.50 -8.33
N ARG A 59 39.49 -4.29 -8.38
CA ARG A 59 38.90 -2.94 -8.27
C ARG A 59 39.03 -2.44 -6.83
N PRO A 60 39.09 -1.12 -6.61
CA PRO A 60 39.07 -0.56 -5.26
C PRO A 60 37.83 -1.02 -4.50
N LEU A 61 37.98 -1.16 -3.18
CA LEU A 61 36.86 -1.50 -2.30
C LEU A 61 35.73 -0.47 -2.46
N PRO A 62 34.50 -0.88 -2.79
CA PRO A 62 33.39 0.04 -2.91
C PRO A 62 33.16 0.81 -1.60
N LEU A 63 32.88 2.12 -1.70
CA LEU A 63 32.61 2.98 -0.54
C LEU A 63 31.34 2.56 0.22
N LEU A 64 30.39 1.94 -0.48
CA LEU A 64 29.13 1.49 0.07
C LEU A 64 29.14 -0.03 0.22
N ALA A 65 28.72 -0.50 1.38
CA ALA A 65 28.51 -1.92 1.62
C ALA A 65 27.50 -2.51 0.63
N TYR A 66 27.70 -3.77 0.28
CA TYR A 66 26.76 -4.50 -0.56
C TYR A 66 25.37 -4.53 0.10
N GLN A 67 24.34 -4.10 -0.64
CA GLN A 67 22.96 -4.14 -0.20
C GLN A 67 22.23 -5.30 -0.87
N TYR A 68 21.79 -6.27 -0.05
CA TYR A 68 20.95 -7.34 -0.54
C TYR A 68 19.66 -6.78 -1.14
N THR A 69 19.34 -7.24 -2.35
CA THR A 69 18.14 -6.85 -3.08
C THR A 69 17.31 -8.09 -3.37
N TYR A 70 16.12 -8.15 -2.77
CA TYR A 70 15.14 -9.18 -3.05
C TYR A 70 14.37 -8.82 -4.32
N ILE A 71 14.33 -9.73 -5.30
CA ILE A 71 13.66 -9.51 -6.59
C ILE A 71 12.40 -10.36 -6.65
N LYS A 72 11.27 -9.73 -6.98
CA LYS A 72 9.97 -10.40 -7.11
C LYS A 72 9.21 -9.88 -8.32
N LYS A 73 8.62 -10.79 -9.11
CA LYS A 73 7.67 -10.42 -10.17
C LYS A 73 6.31 -10.08 -9.54
N VAL A 74 5.75 -8.94 -9.91
CA VAL A 74 4.48 -8.42 -9.41
C VAL A 74 3.62 -7.93 -10.57
N LYS A 75 2.29 -8.05 -10.44
CA LYS A 75 1.35 -7.55 -11.44
C LYS A 75 0.79 -6.21 -10.97
N VAL A 76 0.73 -5.24 -11.89
CA VAL A 76 0.14 -3.92 -11.62
C VAL A 76 -1.37 -4.04 -11.51
N ASN A 77 -1.91 -3.63 -10.36
CA ASN A 77 -3.33 -3.61 -10.07
C ASN A 77 -4.04 -2.54 -10.90
N VAL A 78 -5.38 -2.62 -10.93
CA VAL A 78 -6.23 -1.70 -11.71
C VAL A 78 -6.16 -0.25 -11.22
N ASP A 79 -5.76 -0.06 -9.97
CA ASP A 79 -5.54 1.22 -9.31
C ASP A 79 -4.08 1.70 -9.45
N TYR A 80 -3.32 1.22 -10.46
CA TYR A 80 -1.94 1.63 -10.74
C TYR A 80 -0.97 1.46 -9.55
N HIS A 81 -1.23 0.48 -8.68
CA HIS A 81 -0.33 0.09 -7.59
C HIS A 81 0.16 -1.36 -7.73
N ILE A 82 1.27 -1.66 -7.07
CA ILE A 82 1.77 -3.02 -6.83
C ILE A 82 1.89 -3.27 -5.34
N GLU A 83 1.72 -4.52 -4.94
CA GLU A 83 1.87 -4.92 -3.53
C GLU A 83 3.25 -5.54 -3.27
N VAL A 84 3.97 -4.97 -2.30
CA VAL A 84 5.22 -5.52 -1.76
C VAL A 84 5.08 -5.56 -0.24
N LYS A 85 5.21 -6.75 0.35
CA LYS A 85 5.11 -6.98 1.81
C LYS A 85 3.86 -6.31 2.44
N LYS A 86 2.69 -6.44 1.81
CA LYS A 86 1.42 -5.82 2.24
C LYS A 86 1.43 -4.27 2.26
N HIS A 87 2.35 -3.63 1.55
CA HIS A 87 2.34 -2.20 1.27
C HIS A 87 2.17 -1.96 -0.23
N TYR A 88 1.44 -0.91 -0.60
CA TYR A 88 1.11 -0.59 -1.98
C TYR A 88 1.96 0.56 -2.52
N TYR A 89 2.63 0.35 -3.64
CA TYR A 89 3.49 1.34 -4.29
C TYR A 89 2.95 1.70 -5.66
N SER A 90 2.85 3.00 -5.97
CA SER A 90 2.31 3.40 -7.27
C SER A 90 3.30 3.17 -8.41
N VAL A 91 2.77 2.94 -9.60
CA VAL A 91 3.50 2.67 -10.84
C VAL A 91 2.87 3.52 -11.95
N PRO A 92 3.63 4.04 -12.93
CA PRO A 92 3.05 4.77 -14.06
C PRO A 92 1.84 4.04 -14.67
N TYR A 93 0.71 4.73 -14.79
CA TYR A 93 -0.57 4.13 -15.22
C TYR A 93 -0.53 3.45 -16.59
N GLY A 94 0.45 3.77 -17.45
CA GLY A 94 0.66 3.06 -18.71
C GLY A 94 0.98 1.57 -18.54
N LEU A 95 1.38 1.15 -17.34
CA LEU A 95 1.75 -0.23 -17.00
C LEU A 95 0.62 -1.04 -16.35
N LEU A 96 -0.62 -0.54 -16.38
CA LEU A 96 -1.79 -1.25 -15.85
C LEU A 96 -1.88 -2.69 -16.37
N LYS A 97 -2.12 -3.64 -15.45
CA LYS A 97 -2.22 -5.09 -15.71
C LYS A 97 -0.94 -5.75 -16.24
N ARG A 98 0.16 -5.02 -16.46
CA ARG A 98 1.46 -5.58 -16.85
C ARG A 98 2.13 -6.25 -15.66
N GLN A 99 3.02 -7.21 -15.94
CA GLN A 99 3.95 -7.75 -14.96
C GLN A 99 5.24 -6.95 -14.99
N ILE A 100 5.73 -6.60 -13.80
CA ILE A 100 6.96 -5.85 -13.58
C ILE A 100 7.80 -6.54 -12.50
N GLU A 101 9.06 -6.14 -12.35
CA GLU A 101 9.96 -6.65 -11.33
C GLU A 101 10.13 -5.63 -10.20
N ALA A 102 9.85 -6.05 -8.97
CA ALA A 102 10.09 -5.26 -7.77
C ALA A 102 11.41 -5.69 -7.15
N HIS A 103 12.36 -4.77 -7.14
CA HIS A 103 13.67 -4.87 -6.51
C HIS A 103 13.58 -4.18 -5.15
N VAL A 104 13.57 -4.99 -4.09
CA VAL A 104 13.33 -4.55 -2.72
C VAL A 104 14.63 -4.62 -1.95
N SER A 105 15.17 -3.47 -1.58
CA SER A 105 16.29 -3.36 -0.65
C SER A 105 15.79 -3.09 0.77
N GLU A 106 16.73 -2.87 1.70
CA GLU A 106 16.40 -2.49 3.07
C GLU A 106 15.62 -1.17 3.13
N LYS A 107 16.01 -0.18 2.32
CA LYS A 107 15.48 1.20 2.39
C LYS A 107 14.58 1.58 1.23
N MET A 108 14.60 0.84 0.12
CA MET A 108 13.93 1.25 -1.11
C MET A 108 13.25 0.10 -1.84
N VAL A 109 12.23 0.47 -2.60
CA VAL A 109 11.57 -0.38 -3.58
C VAL A 109 11.76 0.25 -4.95
N LYS A 110 12.52 -0.40 -5.81
CA LYS A 110 12.72 -0.02 -7.21
C LYS A 110 11.89 -0.94 -8.09
N LEU A 111 11.18 -0.36 -9.06
CA LEU A 111 10.28 -1.10 -9.93
C LEU A 111 10.83 -1.02 -11.35
N TYR A 112 10.97 -2.20 -11.97
CA TYR A 112 11.56 -2.36 -13.29
C TYR A 112 10.55 -2.96 -14.27
N TYR A 113 10.47 -2.38 -15.45
CA TYR A 113 9.76 -2.96 -16.59
C TYR A 113 10.73 -2.99 -17.76
N GLN A 114 10.93 -4.17 -18.36
CA GLN A 114 11.87 -4.35 -19.49
C GLN A 114 13.28 -3.78 -19.20
N ASN A 115 13.84 -4.11 -18.03
CA ASN A 115 15.14 -3.64 -17.55
C ASN A 115 15.28 -2.11 -17.35
N GLN A 116 14.19 -1.34 -17.46
CA GLN A 116 14.17 0.09 -17.17
C GLN A 116 13.52 0.35 -15.81
N CYS A 117 14.14 1.19 -14.99
CA CYS A 117 13.57 1.61 -13.72
C CYS A 117 12.42 2.59 -14.00
N VAL A 118 11.19 2.16 -13.74
CA VAL A 118 9.97 2.93 -14.02
C VAL A 118 9.44 3.69 -12.81
N ALA A 119 9.83 3.27 -11.60
CA ALA A 119 9.45 3.93 -10.35
C ALA A 119 10.41 3.55 -9.22
N GLN A 120 10.59 4.46 -8.27
CA GLN A 120 11.39 4.25 -7.07
C GLN A 120 10.70 4.87 -5.87
N HIS A 121 10.61 4.10 -4.79
CA HIS A 121 9.95 4.52 -3.54
C HIS A 121 10.84 4.22 -2.35
N LEU A 122 10.70 5.03 -1.30
CA LEU A 122 11.17 4.64 0.03
C LEU A 122 10.36 3.43 0.50
N ARG A 123 11.05 2.45 1.08
CA ARG A 123 10.39 1.29 1.66
C ARG A 123 9.65 1.73 2.93
N SER A 124 8.46 1.19 3.11
CA SER A 124 7.58 1.47 4.24
C SER A 124 7.18 0.15 4.86
N GLU A 125 7.26 0.06 6.19
CA GLU A 125 6.83 -1.11 6.95
C GLU A 125 5.35 -1.03 7.34
N ARG A 126 4.64 0.04 6.95
CA ARG A 126 3.21 0.24 7.26
C ARG A 126 2.35 -0.74 6.46
N LEU A 127 1.75 -1.71 7.15
CA LEU A 127 0.82 -2.67 6.55
C LEU A 127 -0.45 -1.98 6.04
N GLY A 128 -0.89 -2.36 4.84
CA GLY A 128 -2.06 -1.78 4.16
C GLY A 128 -1.90 -0.32 3.73
N GLY A 129 -0.70 0.25 3.87
CA GLY A 129 -0.41 1.63 3.48
C GLY A 129 -0.20 1.77 1.97
N TYR A 130 -0.26 3.03 1.51
CA TYR A 130 -0.01 3.41 0.12
C TYR A 130 1.11 4.45 0.06
N SER A 131 2.07 4.22 -0.83
CA SER A 131 3.12 5.16 -1.21
C SER A 131 2.89 5.55 -2.67
N THR A 132 2.23 6.67 -2.86
CA THR A 132 1.71 7.10 -4.18
C THR A 132 2.40 8.38 -4.65
N GLN A 133 3.07 8.30 -5.80
CA GLN A 133 3.56 9.46 -6.53
C GLN A 133 2.48 9.96 -7.50
N VAL A 134 2.25 11.28 -7.52
CA VAL A 134 1.20 11.92 -8.34
C VAL A 134 1.48 11.74 -9.83
N GLU A 135 2.74 11.78 -10.24
CA GLU A 135 3.20 11.61 -11.62
C GLU A 135 2.79 10.27 -12.23
N HIS A 136 2.58 9.24 -11.39
CA HIS A 136 2.14 7.93 -11.83
C HIS A 136 0.65 7.86 -12.19
N MET A 137 -0.16 8.81 -11.73
CA MET A 137 -1.60 8.82 -11.97
C MET A 137 -1.93 9.25 -13.41
N PRO A 138 -3.04 8.78 -14.01
CA PRO A 138 -3.58 9.36 -15.25
C PRO A 138 -3.92 10.84 -15.08
N LYS A 139 -3.84 11.65 -16.14
CA LYS A 139 -4.14 13.11 -16.10
C LYS A 139 -5.47 13.45 -15.44
N ALA A 140 -6.54 12.73 -15.76
CA ALA A 140 -7.85 12.92 -15.13
C ALA A 140 -7.82 12.68 -13.60
N HIS A 141 -7.04 11.69 -13.14
CA HIS A 141 -6.85 11.44 -11.71
C HIS A 141 -5.88 12.44 -11.06
N GLN A 142 -4.87 12.93 -11.78
CA GLN A 142 -4.01 14.02 -11.30
C GLN A 142 -4.81 15.29 -11.06
N GLU A 143 -5.77 15.59 -11.95
CA GLU A 143 -6.70 16.71 -11.76
C GLU A 143 -7.55 16.53 -10.51
N TYR A 144 -8.01 15.30 -10.20
CA TYR A 144 -8.69 15.00 -8.94
C TYR A 144 -7.77 15.11 -7.71
N ALA A 145 -6.50 14.71 -7.82
CA ALA A 145 -5.53 14.80 -6.72
C ALA A 145 -5.20 16.26 -6.33
N LYS A 146 -5.41 17.23 -7.23
CA LYS A 146 -5.30 18.67 -6.94
C LYS A 146 -6.46 19.22 -6.08
N TRP A 147 -7.52 18.45 -5.85
CA TRP A 147 -8.63 18.89 -5.01
C TRP A 147 -8.35 18.59 -3.53
N SER A 148 -8.43 19.63 -2.70
CA SER A 148 -8.40 19.48 -1.24
C SER A 148 -9.81 19.14 -0.71
N PRO A 149 -9.91 18.52 0.47
CA PRO A 149 -11.20 18.26 1.12
C PRO A 149 -12.03 19.53 1.27
N GLU A 150 -11.40 20.65 1.61
CA GLU A 150 -12.05 21.96 1.80
C GLU A 150 -12.65 22.46 0.48
N ARG A 151 -11.94 22.29 -0.63
CA ARG A 151 -12.44 22.70 -1.95
C ARG A 151 -13.64 21.85 -2.39
N LEU A 152 -13.64 20.56 -2.07
CA LEU A 152 -14.77 19.65 -2.27
C LEU A 152 -15.98 20.08 -1.44
N LYS A 153 -15.78 20.39 -0.16
CA LYS A 153 -16.82 20.92 0.74
C LYS A 153 -17.38 22.25 0.22
N GLN A 154 -16.54 23.18 -0.21
CA GLN A 154 -16.98 24.46 -0.80
C GLN A 154 -17.83 24.27 -2.06
N TRP A 155 -17.49 23.30 -2.92
CA TRP A 155 -18.30 23.02 -4.09
C TRP A 155 -19.63 22.36 -3.71
N ALA A 156 -19.63 21.40 -2.78
CA ALA A 156 -20.85 20.79 -2.26
C ALA A 156 -21.80 21.85 -1.66
N ASN A 157 -21.26 22.79 -0.87
CA ASN A 157 -22.03 23.87 -0.27
C ASN A 157 -22.73 24.77 -1.32
N LYS A 158 -22.12 24.98 -2.49
CA LYS A 158 -22.76 25.73 -3.59
C LYS A 158 -23.96 25.00 -4.20
N LEU A 159 -24.03 23.67 -4.06
CA LEU A 159 -25.13 22.86 -4.56
C LEU A 159 -26.25 22.70 -3.52
N GLY A 160 -25.90 22.74 -2.23
CA GLY A 160 -26.84 22.80 -1.12
C GLY A 160 -26.28 22.24 0.18
N GLU A 161 -26.96 22.54 1.28
CA GLU A 161 -26.55 22.14 2.64
C GLU A 161 -26.57 20.62 2.84
N ASN A 162 -27.59 19.93 2.33
CA ASN A 162 -27.71 18.48 2.46
C ASN A 162 -26.67 17.75 1.59
N VAL A 163 -26.29 18.35 0.46
CA VAL A 163 -25.18 17.86 -0.37
C VAL A 163 -23.85 17.96 0.40
N LEU A 164 -23.63 19.08 1.10
CA LEU A 164 -22.45 19.26 1.94
C LEU A 164 -22.39 18.20 3.05
N GLN A 165 -23.45 18.04 3.83
CA GLN A 165 -23.51 17.07 4.92
C GLN A 165 -23.19 15.64 4.45
N TRP A 166 -23.73 15.25 3.29
CA TRP A 166 -23.45 13.93 2.73
C TRP A 166 -21.98 13.76 2.31
N VAL A 167 -21.38 14.80 1.72
CA VAL A 167 -19.96 14.80 1.33
C VAL A 167 -19.06 14.76 2.55
N GLU A 168 -19.35 15.52 3.61
CA GLU A 168 -18.60 15.50 4.86
C GLU A 168 -18.63 14.11 5.51
N TYR A 169 -19.82 13.54 5.66
CA TYR A 169 -19.97 12.17 6.16
C TYR A 169 -19.13 11.17 5.36
N LYS A 170 -19.08 11.31 4.03
CA LYS A 170 -18.27 10.43 3.19
C LYS A 170 -16.78 10.61 3.33
N LEU A 171 -16.31 11.85 3.44
CA LEU A 171 -14.90 12.14 3.65
C LEU A 171 -14.43 11.59 5.00
N ASP A 172 -15.26 11.69 6.03
CA ASP A 172 -14.92 11.24 7.40
C ASP A 172 -15.06 9.72 7.58
N SER A 173 -15.86 9.05 6.73
CA SER A 173 -16.07 7.59 6.82
C SER A 173 -14.83 6.74 6.50
N LYS A 174 -13.76 7.32 5.92
CA LYS A 174 -12.55 6.60 5.50
C LYS A 174 -11.32 7.23 6.13
N ALA A 175 -10.37 6.39 6.56
CA ALA A 175 -9.10 6.83 7.14
C ALA A 175 -8.24 7.68 6.19
N ASN A 176 -8.46 7.58 4.87
CA ASN A 176 -7.87 8.48 3.89
C ASN A 176 -8.99 9.13 3.05
N PRO A 177 -9.22 10.45 3.18
CA PRO A 177 -10.26 11.18 2.44
C PRO A 177 -10.18 11.00 0.92
N GLN A 178 -8.98 10.84 0.36
CA GLN A 178 -8.78 10.65 -1.08
C GLN A 178 -9.48 9.39 -1.62
N GLN A 179 -9.68 8.37 -0.79
CA GLN A 179 -10.42 7.17 -1.17
C GLN A 179 -11.92 7.46 -1.39
N SER A 180 -12.46 8.49 -0.74
CA SER A 180 -13.86 8.93 -0.86
C SER A 180 -14.07 9.94 -2.00
N TYR A 181 -13.01 10.50 -2.58
CA TYR A 181 -13.12 11.55 -3.60
C TYR A 181 -13.87 11.09 -4.85
N LYS A 182 -13.62 9.87 -5.34
CA LYS A 182 -14.31 9.33 -6.52
C LYS A 182 -15.84 9.30 -6.31
N VAL A 183 -16.27 8.95 -5.10
CA VAL A 183 -17.67 8.91 -4.73
C VAL A 183 -18.24 10.31 -4.62
N CYS A 184 -17.52 11.24 -3.99
CA CYS A 184 -17.95 12.64 -3.87
C CYS A 184 -18.07 13.32 -5.24
N PHE A 185 -17.08 13.16 -6.13
CA PHE A 185 -17.19 13.68 -7.50
C PHE A 185 -18.33 13.05 -8.29
N GLY A 186 -18.59 11.75 -8.10
CA GLY A 186 -19.75 11.10 -8.69
C GLY A 186 -21.06 11.75 -8.26
N LEU A 187 -21.18 12.22 -7.02
CA LEU A 187 -22.35 12.97 -6.54
C LEU A 187 -22.41 14.35 -7.18
N LEU A 188 -21.32 15.12 -7.09
CA LEU A 188 -21.25 16.49 -7.60
C LEU A 188 -21.46 16.56 -9.12
N SER A 189 -21.07 15.51 -9.86
CA SER A 189 -21.31 15.42 -11.31
C SER A 189 -22.79 15.34 -11.68
N LEU A 190 -23.67 14.90 -10.77
CA LEU A 190 -25.10 14.83 -11.03
C LEU A 190 -25.73 16.21 -11.26
N ASN A 191 -25.09 17.29 -10.77
CA ASN A 191 -25.53 18.67 -11.06
C ASN A 191 -25.45 19.04 -12.55
N LYS A 192 -24.76 18.26 -13.38
CA LYS A 192 -24.79 18.43 -14.84
C LYS A 192 -26.09 17.95 -15.48
N THR A 193 -26.79 17.04 -14.81
CA THR A 193 -28.00 16.37 -15.33
C THR A 193 -29.25 16.82 -14.57
N TYR A 194 -29.13 17.09 -13.27
CA TYR A 194 -30.22 17.49 -12.39
C TYR A 194 -29.95 18.88 -11.81
N PRO A 195 -30.97 19.73 -11.66
CA PRO A 195 -30.80 21.04 -11.04
C PRO A 195 -30.41 20.91 -9.57
N LYS A 196 -29.73 21.94 -9.05
CA LYS A 196 -29.20 22.00 -7.68
C LYS A 196 -30.26 21.70 -6.61
N GLU A 197 -31.48 22.20 -6.78
CA GLU A 197 -32.57 22.02 -5.81
C GLU A 197 -32.97 20.55 -5.69
N ARG A 198 -33.15 19.87 -6.82
CA ARG A 198 -33.45 18.42 -6.86
C ARG A 198 -32.33 17.59 -6.27
N LEU A 199 -31.08 17.94 -6.58
CA LEU A 199 -29.93 17.24 -6.02
C LEU A 199 -29.86 17.39 -4.49
N ASN A 200 -30.14 18.59 -3.97
CA ASN A 200 -30.16 18.86 -2.54
C ASN A 200 -31.32 18.13 -1.83
N ALA A 201 -32.51 18.11 -2.41
CA ALA A 201 -33.67 17.37 -1.90
C ALA A 201 -33.44 15.84 -1.92
N ALA A 202 -32.79 15.33 -2.96
CA ALA A 202 -32.42 13.92 -3.04
C ALA A 202 -31.40 13.54 -1.96
N CYS A 203 -30.43 14.41 -1.68
CA CYS A 203 -29.47 14.21 -0.59
C CYS A 203 -30.18 14.27 0.77
N GLN A 204 -31.13 15.18 0.97
CA GLN A 204 -31.94 15.26 2.19
C GLN A 204 -32.67 13.94 2.45
N ARG A 205 -33.46 13.47 1.47
CA ARG A 205 -34.19 12.21 1.60
C ARG A 205 -33.27 11.02 1.81
N ALA A 206 -32.07 11.04 1.21
CA ALA A 206 -31.07 10.01 1.45
C ALA A 206 -30.50 10.05 2.88
N LEU A 207 -30.30 11.23 3.47
CA LEU A 207 -29.86 11.38 4.86
C LEU A 207 -30.96 10.92 5.83
N ASP A 208 -32.21 11.31 5.59
CA ASP A 208 -33.36 10.98 6.43
C ASP A 208 -33.63 9.46 6.46
N THR A 209 -33.42 8.78 5.33
CA THR A 209 -33.63 7.33 5.19
C THR A 209 -32.38 6.48 5.53
N GLY A 210 -31.29 7.10 5.97
CA GLY A 210 -30.01 6.39 6.23
C GLY A 210 -29.30 5.86 4.96
N GLY A 211 -29.68 6.38 3.79
CA GLY A 211 -29.18 6.01 2.48
C GLY A 211 -27.84 6.64 2.09
N TYR A 212 -26.75 6.31 2.78
CA TYR A 212 -25.44 6.92 2.52
C TYR A 212 -24.68 6.38 1.30
N ARG A 213 -25.29 5.68 0.34
CA ARG A 213 -24.61 5.22 -0.89
C ARG A 213 -24.97 6.11 -2.08
N LEU A 214 -24.01 6.34 -2.98
CA LEU A 214 -24.24 7.12 -4.21
C LEU A 214 -25.38 6.52 -5.05
N GLU A 215 -25.48 5.20 -5.09
CA GLU A 215 -26.54 4.48 -5.81
C GLU A 215 -27.94 4.85 -5.29
N ASN A 216 -28.10 5.07 -3.99
CA ASN A 216 -29.38 5.46 -3.39
C ASN A 216 -29.82 6.83 -3.90
N ILE A 217 -28.91 7.80 -3.92
CA ILE A 217 -29.18 9.14 -4.45
C ILE A 217 -29.56 9.07 -5.94
N LYS A 218 -28.85 8.25 -6.73
CA LYS A 218 -29.21 8.02 -8.14
C LYS A 218 -30.60 7.41 -8.31
N ILE A 219 -30.98 6.47 -7.45
CA ILE A 219 -32.31 5.85 -7.48
C ILE A 219 -33.38 6.87 -7.11
N ILE A 220 -33.16 7.67 -6.06
CA ILE A 220 -34.07 8.74 -5.62
C ILE A 220 -34.34 9.71 -6.77
N LEU A 221 -33.28 10.24 -7.40
CA LEU A 221 -33.40 11.16 -8.54
C LEU A 221 -34.06 10.52 -9.76
N LYS A 222 -33.74 9.25 -10.06
CA LYS A 222 -34.32 8.54 -11.23
C LYS A 222 -35.81 8.25 -11.04
N LYS A 223 -36.23 7.96 -9.81
CA LYS A 223 -37.64 7.69 -9.47
C LYS A 223 -38.43 8.95 -9.10
N ASN A 224 -37.81 10.13 -9.16
CA ASN A 224 -38.39 11.41 -8.73
C ASN A 224 -38.88 11.43 -7.27
N LEU A 225 -38.31 10.57 -6.42
CA LEU A 225 -38.66 10.50 -5.00
C LEU A 225 -38.20 11.77 -4.24
N ASP A 226 -37.29 12.54 -4.81
CA ASP A 226 -36.90 13.86 -4.28
C ASP A 226 -38.00 14.92 -4.38
N GLN A 227 -39.05 14.68 -5.17
CA GLN A 227 -40.17 15.61 -5.38
C GLN A 227 -41.42 15.22 -4.59
N GLU A 228 -41.44 14.03 -4.01
CA GLU A 228 -42.51 13.60 -3.11
C GLU A 228 -42.32 14.26 -1.75
N VAL A 229 -43.36 14.91 -1.25
CA VAL A 229 -43.42 15.42 0.13
C VAL A 229 -43.38 14.21 1.05
N HIS A 230 -42.25 13.96 1.69
CA HIS A 230 -42.19 13.03 2.80
C HIS A 230 -42.73 13.78 4.01
N GLU A 231 -43.96 13.48 4.42
CA GLU A 231 -44.33 13.77 5.80
C GLU A 231 -43.35 13.00 6.69
N PRO A 232 -42.73 13.65 7.70
CA PRO A 232 -41.94 12.90 8.67
C PRO A 232 -42.86 11.80 9.22
N GLU A 233 -42.33 10.57 9.37
CA GLU A 233 -43.05 9.51 10.07
C GLU A 233 -43.67 10.15 11.31
N GLN A 234 -45.01 10.23 11.33
CA GLN A 234 -45.74 10.68 12.50
C GLN A 234 -45.16 9.88 13.65
N ALA A 235 -44.53 10.56 14.60
CA ALA A 235 -44.04 9.95 15.82
C ALA A 235 -45.18 9.07 16.31
N CYS A 236 -44.97 7.75 16.28
CA CYS A 236 -46.05 6.80 16.45
C CYS A 236 -46.69 7.13 17.80
N LEU A 237 -47.91 7.70 17.80
CA LEU A 237 -48.61 8.15 19.02
C LEU A 237 -48.83 7.00 20.02
N LEU A 238 -48.52 5.77 19.60
CA LEU A 238 -48.56 4.53 20.36
C LEU A 238 -47.32 4.25 21.22
N THR A 239 -46.17 4.95 21.05
CA THR A 239 -44.98 4.70 21.89
C THR A 239 -45.16 5.08 23.36
N GLY A 240 -46.26 5.77 23.71
CA GLY A 240 -46.63 6.10 25.09
C GLY A 240 -47.87 5.38 25.64
N LEU A 241 -48.58 4.56 24.85
CA LEU A 241 -49.82 3.90 25.29
C LEU A 241 -49.50 2.66 26.14
N LYS A 242 -49.41 2.86 27.45
CA LYS A 242 -49.48 1.75 28.42
C LYS A 242 -50.93 1.29 28.52
N HIS A 243 -51.22 0.12 27.96
CA HIS A 243 -52.49 -0.58 28.18
C HIS A 243 -52.34 -1.61 29.30
N ASP A 244 -53.28 -1.64 30.23
CA ASP A 244 -53.31 -2.59 31.36
C ASP A 244 -53.28 -4.07 30.92
N ASN A 245 -53.68 -4.35 29.68
CA ASN A 245 -53.73 -5.71 29.12
C ASN A 245 -52.41 -6.17 28.47
N VAL A 246 -51.38 -5.33 28.38
CA VAL A 246 -50.09 -5.70 27.79
C VAL A 246 -49.14 -6.13 28.91
N ARG A 247 -49.06 -7.44 29.13
CA ARG A 247 -48.17 -8.04 30.12
C ARG A 247 -46.75 -8.12 29.54
N GLY A 248 -45.81 -7.46 30.20
CA GLY A 248 -44.41 -7.39 29.78
C GLY A 248 -43.67 -8.72 29.88
N GLN A 249 -42.45 -8.73 29.34
CA GLN A 249 -41.60 -9.92 29.19
C GLN A 249 -41.32 -10.67 30.50
N GLY A 250 -41.45 -10.02 31.66
CA GLY A 250 -41.31 -10.65 32.99
C GLY A 250 -42.55 -11.41 33.50
N TYR A 251 -43.67 -11.41 32.77
CA TYR A 251 -44.87 -12.17 33.15
C TYR A 251 -44.78 -13.66 32.78
N TYR A 252 -43.94 -14.01 31.81
CA TYR A 252 -43.73 -15.40 31.38
C TYR A 252 -42.38 -15.90 31.91
N HIS A 253 -42.41 -16.47 33.11
CA HIS A 253 -41.33 -17.28 33.68
C HIS A 253 -41.85 -18.69 33.97
#